data_AF-A0A9Q3PDN6-F1
#
_entry.id   AF-A0A9Q3PDN6-F1
#
_cell.length_a   1.000
_cell.length_b   1.000
_cell.length_c   1.000
_cell.angle_alpha   90.00
_cell.angle_beta   90.00
_cell.angle_gamma   90.00
#
_symmetry.space_group_name_H-M   'P 1'
#
loop_
_entity.id
_entity.type
_entity.pdbx_description
1 polymer ?
#
loop_
_entity_poly.entity_id
_entity_poly.type
_entity_poly.pdbx_seq_one_letter_code
_entity_poly.pdbx_strand_id
1 'polypeptide(L)'
;MWKRACDTAAKSIAEAKEYNKQRWEKSHMEPDFKEGDQVLESTLNFNNPKGPKKIRGSFVGPFTIIKFIGKNAVEVKLTEEFSGKHPVFAVSLVKPCFQTEEVKFPSMTKNPTPAEIVEVEDSPGPVKKIIRDRKIRLNGRDQRQYLVRFKNQTAVKDKWLAEDAIPYGNLHLRRVRASRRTEMSHQ
;
A
#
# COMPACT_ATOMS: atom_id res chain seq x y z
N MET A 1 22.36 39.65 -32.48
CA MET A 1 22.60 38.30 -31.92
C MET A 1 21.36 37.70 -31.23
N TRP A 2 20.62 38.46 -30.41
CA TRP A 2 19.37 38.03 -29.74
C TRP A 2 18.28 37.40 -30.65
N LYS A 3 17.90 38.06 -31.76
CA LYS A 3 16.82 37.55 -32.65
C LYS A 3 17.08 36.13 -33.16
N ARG A 4 18.31 35.86 -33.62
CA ARG A 4 18.71 34.53 -34.11
C ARG A 4 18.59 33.46 -33.02
N ALA A 5 18.88 33.80 -31.76
CA ALA A 5 18.74 32.86 -30.65
C ALA A 5 17.27 32.53 -30.36
N CYS A 6 16.37 33.54 -30.39
CA CYS A 6 14.93 33.32 -30.27
C CYS A 6 14.37 32.48 -31.42
N ASP A 7 14.82 32.74 -32.65
CA ASP A 7 14.38 32.00 -33.83
C ASP A 7 14.80 30.52 -33.75
N THR A 8 16.04 30.24 -33.31
CA THR A 8 16.52 28.87 -33.10
C THR A 8 15.76 28.18 -31.96
N ALA A 9 15.51 28.88 -30.86
CA ALA A 9 14.72 28.34 -29.75
C ALA A 9 13.28 27.99 -30.19
N ALA A 10 12.64 28.88 -30.97
CA ALA A 10 11.29 28.65 -31.50
C ALA A 10 11.25 27.43 -32.44
N LYS A 11 12.26 27.28 -33.32
CA LYS A 11 12.40 26.10 -34.19
C LYS A 11 12.56 24.81 -33.39
N SER A 12 13.43 24.82 -32.37
CA SER A 12 13.66 23.65 -31.53
C SER A 12 12.39 23.21 -30.79
N ILE A 13 11.59 24.16 -30.28
CA ILE A 13 10.30 23.88 -29.65
C ILE A 13 9.31 23.29 -30.67
N ALA A 14 9.27 23.82 -31.89
CA ALA A 14 8.38 23.33 -32.94
C ALA A 14 8.76 21.90 -33.36
N GLU A 15 10.04 21.63 -33.61
CA GLU A 15 10.57 20.31 -33.93
C GLU A 15 10.29 19.30 -32.82
N ALA A 16 10.51 19.69 -31.55
CA ALA A 16 10.21 18.83 -30.40
C ALA A 16 8.72 18.51 -30.30
N LYS A 17 7.83 19.48 -30.56
CA LYS A 17 6.38 19.29 -30.56
C LYS A 17 5.96 18.30 -31.66
N GLU A 18 6.51 18.44 -32.86
CA GLU A 18 6.20 17.59 -33.99
C GLU A 18 6.75 16.16 -33.80
N TYR A 19 7.97 16.03 -33.29
CA TYR A 19 8.54 14.74 -32.91
C TYR A 19 7.68 14.01 -31.87
N ASN A 20 7.29 14.71 -30.80
CA ASN A 20 6.44 14.14 -29.76
C ASN A 20 5.07 13.72 -30.30
N LYS A 21 4.46 14.53 -31.16
CA LYS A 21 3.18 14.22 -31.82
C LYS A 21 3.30 12.93 -32.65
N GLN A 22 4.29 12.85 -33.54
CA GLN A 22 4.49 11.66 -34.39
C GLN A 22 4.75 10.40 -33.58
N ARG A 23 5.52 10.50 -32.48
CA ARG A 23 5.79 9.36 -31.58
C ARG A 23 4.51 8.91 -30.88
N TRP A 24 3.71 9.85 -30.38
CA TRP A 24 2.46 9.56 -29.73
C TRP A 24 1.50 8.88 -30.71
N GLU A 25 1.22 9.47 -31.87
CA GLU A 25 0.32 8.93 -32.90
C GLU A 25 0.70 7.51 -33.35
N LYS A 26 2.00 7.17 -33.40
CA LYS A 26 2.46 5.82 -33.76
C LYS A 26 2.12 4.75 -32.72
N SER A 27 2.13 5.11 -31.43
CA SER A 27 1.90 4.17 -30.33
C SER A 27 0.50 4.23 -29.73
N HIS A 28 -0.24 5.32 -29.97
CA HIS A 28 -1.52 5.55 -29.36
C HIS A 28 -2.61 4.83 -30.14
N MET A 29 -3.20 3.82 -29.52
CA MET A 29 -4.52 3.33 -29.91
C MET A 29 -5.54 3.98 -29.00
N GLU A 30 -6.54 4.64 -29.60
CA GLU A 30 -7.77 4.98 -28.88
C GLU A 30 -8.50 3.66 -28.57
N PRO A 31 -8.77 3.36 -27.28
CA PRO A 31 -9.55 2.19 -26.94
C PRO A 31 -11.02 2.40 -27.34
N ASP A 32 -11.60 1.44 -28.05
CA ASP A 32 -13.03 1.43 -28.41
C ASP A 32 -13.89 1.02 -27.20
N PHE A 33 -14.02 1.91 -26.22
CA PHE A 33 -14.94 1.74 -25.11
C PHE A 33 -16.35 2.23 -25.50
N LYS A 34 -17.38 1.61 -24.95
CA LYS A 34 -18.78 2.04 -25.08
C LYS A 34 -19.41 2.29 -23.71
N GLU A 35 -20.46 3.09 -23.70
CA GLU A 35 -21.29 3.29 -22.51
C GLU A 35 -21.92 1.95 -22.11
N GLY A 36 -21.82 1.59 -20.84
CA GLY A 36 -22.24 0.29 -20.32
C GLY A 36 -21.16 -0.78 -20.27
N ASP A 37 -19.99 -0.57 -20.89
CA ASP A 37 -18.89 -1.55 -20.80
C ASP A 37 -18.34 -1.64 -19.37
N GLN A 38 -17.92 -2.86 -19.00
CA GLN A 38 -17.20 -3.08 -17.75
C GLN A 38 -15.71 -2.85 -17.94
N VAL A 39 -15.14 -2.07 -17.04
CA VAL A 39 -13.73 -1.68 -17.09
C VAL A 39 -13.06 -1.77 -15.73
N LEU A 40 -11.75 -2.02 -15.75
CA LEU A 40 -10.86 -2.03 -14.60
C LEU A 40 -10.12 -0.69 -14.53
N GLU A 41 -10.08 -0.06 -13.36
CA GLU A 41 -9.39 1.22 -13.16
C GLU A 41 -8.02 1.02 -12.48
N SER A 42 -7.00 1.77 -12.89
CA SER A 42 -5.64 1.65 -12.36
C SER A 42 -5.51 2.15 -10.91
N THR A 43 -4.86 1.37 -10.05
CA THR A 43 -4.60 1.74 -8.63
C THR A 43 -3.47 2.75 -8.44
N LEU A 44 -2.87 3.26 -9.52
CA LEU A 44 -1.71 4.16 -9.48
C LEU A 44 -2.00 5.44 -8.68
N ASN A 45 -3.20 6.00 -8.86
CA ASN A 45 -3.66 7.25 -8.22
C ASN A 45 -4.60 7.01 -7.02
N PHE A 46 -4.65 5.77 -6.51
CA PHE A 46 -5.43 5.43 -5.32
C PHE A 46 -4.55 5.57 -4.08
N ASN A 47 -5.01 6.40 -3.12
CA ASN A 47 -4.30 6.63 -1.86
C ASN A 47 -4.52 5.49 -0.86
N ASN A 48 -5.62 4.75 -0.98
CA ASN A 48 -5.98 3.67 -0.04
C ASN A 48 -6.51 2.39 -0.71
N PRO A 49 -5.86 1.82 -1.74
CA PRO A 49 -6.20 0.48 -2.18
C PRO A 49 -5.82 -0.54 -1.11
N LYS A 50 -6.66 -1.56 -0.87
CA LYS A 50 -6.44 -2.58 0.16
C LYS A 50 -5.02 -3.19 0.05
N GLY A 51 -4.21 -3.04 1.10
CA GLY A 51 -2.90 -3.67 1.26
C GLY A 51 -1.67 -2.88 0.77
N PRO A 52 -0.45 -3.40 1.03
CA PRO A 52 0.80 -2.73 0.69
C PRO A 52 1.02 -2.65 -0.82
N LYS A 53 1.69 -1.58 -1.29
CA LYS A 53 1.96 -1.29 -2.71
C LYS A 53 2.56 -2.44 -3.51
N LYS A 54 3.34 -3.33 -2.86
CA LYS A 54 4.00 -4.48 -3.49
C LYS A 54 3.07 -5.66 -3.76
N ILE A 55 1.99 -5.80 -2.98
CA ILE A 55 1.09 -6.96 -3.02
C ILE A 55 -0.27 -6.59 -3.64
N ARG A 56 -0.66 -5.31 -3.56
CA ARG A 56 -1.92 -4.84 -4.14
C ARG A 56 -1.96 -5.03 -5.66
N GLY A 57 -3.15 -5.32 -6.18
CA GLY A 57 -3.38 -5.37 -7.63
C GLY A 57 -3.16 -4.01 -8.29
N SER A 58 -2.64 -4.02 -9.52
CA SER A 58 -2.44 -2.81 -10.32
C SER A 58 -3.74 -2.19 -10.81
N PHE A 59 -4.84 -2.94 -10.78
CA PHE A 59 -6.17 -2.52 -11.20
C PHE A 59 -7.23 -2.95 -10.17
N VAL A 60 -8.32 -2.19 -10.08
CA VAL A 60 -9.44 -2.41 -9.16
C VAL A 60 -10.77 -2.39 -9.90
N GLY A 61 -11.69 -3.22 -9.40
CA GLY A 61 -13.11 -3.27 -9.74
C GLY A 61 -13.40 -3.70 -11.18
N PRO A 62 -14.51 -4.37 -11.45
CA PRO A 62 -15.26 -4.07 -12.65
C PRO A 62 -16.17 -2.87 -12.35
N PHE A 63 -15.87 -1.71 -12.96
CA PHE A 63 -16.73 -0.53 -12.94
C PHE A 63 -17.44 -0.39 -14.28
N THR A 64 -18.66 0.13 -14.27
CA THR A 64 -19.43 0.36 -15.50
C THR A 64 -19.21 1.78 -15.99
N ILE A 65 -18.88 1.96 -17.27
CA ILE A 65 -18.84 3.27 -17.90
C ILE A 65 -20.27 3.83 -17.99
N ILE A 66 -20.49 5.01 -17.41
CA ILE A 66 -21.77 5.72 -17.48
C ILE A 66 -21.81 6.56 -18.75
N LYS A 67 -20.75 7.35 -19.01
CA LYS A 67 -20.65 8.24 -20.16
C LYS A 67 -19.20 8.63 -20.47
N PHE A 68 -18.98 9.17 -21.66
CA PHE A 68 -17.71 9.75 -22.06
C PHE A 68 -17.65 11.25 -21.76
N ILE A 69 -16.54 11.70 -21.19
CA ILE A 69 -16.24 13.12 -20.98
C ILE A 69 -15.18 13.50 -22.01
N GLY A 70 -15.67 13.88 -23.20
CA GLY A 70 -14.82 14.11 -24.36
C GLY A 70 -14.14 12.82 -24.85
N LYS A 71 -12.96 12.95 -25.47
CA LYS A 71 -12.23 11.81 -26.05
C LYS A 71 -11.31 11.09 -25.07
N ASN A 72 -10.88 11.78 -24.00
CA ASN A 72 -9.77 11.33 -23.17
C ASN A 72 -10.18 10.89 -21.76
N ALA A 73 -11.46 11.02 -21.39
CA ALA A 73 -11.93 10.68 -20.07
C ALA A 73 -13.28 9.96 -20.11
N VAL A 74 -13.50 9.07 -19.15
CA VAL A 74 -14.74 8.32 -18.93
C VAL A 74 -15.22 8.54 -17.52
N GLU A 75 -16.54 8.67 -17.37
CA GLU A 75 -17.18 8.64 -16.07
C GLU A 75 -17.64 7.21 -15.78
N VAL A 76 -17.21 6.66 -14.65
CA VAL A 76 -17.53 5.29 -14.24
C VAL A 76 -18.34 5.28 -12.95
N LYS A 77 -19.20 4.28 -12.82
CA LYS A 77 -19.96 4.03 -11.59
C LYS A 77 -19.05 3.36 -10.56
N LEU A 78 -18.54 4.15 -9.62
CA LEU A 78 -17.75 3.65 -8.50
C LEU A 78 -18.61 2.92 -7.47
N THR A 79 -18.06 1.89 -6.84
CA THR A 79 -18.66 1.21 -5.68
C THR A 79 -18.48 2.05 -4.41
N GLU A 80 -19.25 1.74 -3.36
CA GLU A 80 -19.24 2.50 -2.09
C GLU A 80 -17.85 2.61 -1.46
N GLU A 81 -17.03 1.55 -1.57
CA GLU A 81 -15.62 1.53 -1.12
C GLU A 81 -14.76 2.65 -1.74
N PHE A 82 -15.13 3.13 -2.94
CA PHE A 82 -14.41 4.16 -3.69
C PHE A 82 -15.21 5.47 -3.83
N SER A 83 -16.31 5.64 -3.09
CA SER A 83 -17.17 6.84 -3.14
C SER A 83 -16.43 8.17 -2.88
N GLY A 84 -15.33 8.14 -2.12
CA GLY A 84 -14.48 9.30 -1.87
C GLY A 84 -13.55 9.69 -3.04
N LYS A 85 -13.54 8.93 -4.14
CA LYS A 85 -12.76 9.23 -5.36
C LYS A 85 -13.66 9.89 -6.41
N HIS A 86 -13.07 10.75 -7.22
CA HIS A 86 -13.77 11.38 -8.34
C HIS A 86 -14.12 10.29 -9.39
N PRO A 87 -15.36 10.22 -9.90
CA PRO A 87 -15.81 9.15 -10.79
C PRO A 87 -15.29 9.25 -12.22
N VAL A 88 -14.51 10.30 -12.54
CA VAL A 88 -13.98 10.56 -13.88
C VAL A 88 -12.51 10.18 -13.96
N PHE A 89 -12.19 9.28 -14.88
CA PHE A 89 -10.85 8.76 -15.08
C PHE A 89 -10.40 8.95 -16.52
N ALA A 90 -9.09 9.06 -16.72
CA ALA A 90 -8.50 9.13 -18.05
C ALA A 90 -8.60 7.76 -18.74
N VAL A 91 -8.92 7.75 -20.04
CA VAL A 91 -9.06 6.53 -20.85
C VAL A 91 -7.79 5.65 -20.81
N SER A 92 -6.62 6.25 -20.62
CA SER A 92 -5.34 5.54 -20.48
C SER A 92 -5.15 4.77 -19.17
N LEU A 93 -5.91 5.11 -18.13
CA LEU A 93 -5.88 4.44 -16.82
C LEU A 93 -6.92 3.33 -16.70
N VAL A 94 -7.79 3.23 -17.68
CA VAL A 94 -8.92 2.30 -17.75
C VAL A 94 -8.54 1.14 -18.68
N LYS A 95 -8.91 -0.08 -18.31
CA LYS A 95 -8.75 -1.27 -19.15
C LYS A 95 -10.07 -2.00 -19.32
N PRO A 96 -10.32 -2.62 -20.50
CA PRO A 96 -11.50 -3.47 -20.69
C PRO A 96 -11.46 -4.65 -19.72
N CYS A 97 -12.59 -4.91 -19.06
CA CYS A 97 -12.75 -6.06 -18.19
C CYS A 97 -13.27 -7.24 -19.01
N PHE A 98 -12.39 -8.15 -19.42
CA PHE A 98 -12.80 -9.38 -20.10
C PHE A 98 -13.28 -10.40 -19.07
N GLN A 99 -14.55 -10.80 -19.16
CA GLN A 99 -15.05 -11.93 -18.38
C GLN A 99 -14.38 -13.20 -18.91
N THR A 100 -13.67 -13.92 -18.03
CA THR A 100 -13.14 -15.24 -18.39
C THR A 100 -14.31 -16.19 -18.57
N GLU A 101 -14.55 -16.63 -19.81
CA GLU A 101 -15.48 -17.73 -20.08
C GLU A 101 -14.96 -19.00 -19.39
N GLU A 102 -15.62 -19.42 -18.31
CA GLU A 102 -15.25 -20.62 -17.53
C GLU A 102 -15.14 -21.87 -18.42
N VAL A 103 -15.90 -21.90 -19.52
CA VAL A 103 -15.91 -22.97 -20.53
C VAL A 103 -14.58 -23.09 -21.30
N LYS A 104 -13.91 -21.97 -21.57
CA LYS A 104 -12.64 -21.96 -22.34
C LYS A 104 -11.43 -22.29 -21.46
N PHE A 105 -11.50 -22.03 -20.16
CA PHE A 105 -10.38 -22.23 -19.24
C PHE A 105 -10.83 -22.85 -17.90
N PRO A 106 -11.26 -24.13 -17.89
CA PRO A 106 -11.81 -24.79 -16.70
C PRO A 106 -10.80 -24.94 -15.56
N SER A 107 -9.49 -24.86 -15.82
CA SER A 107 -8.43 -24.92 -14.80
C SER A 107 -8.06 -23.56 -14.19
N MET A 108 -8.58 -22.46 -14.74
CA MET A 108 -8.42 -21.12 -14.16
C MET A 108 -9.44 -20.92 -13.07
N THR A 109 -9.24 -21.60 -11.93
CA THR A 109 -9.99 -21.32 -10.69
C THR A 109 -9.94 -19.82 -10.42
N LYS A 110 -11.11 -19.20 -10.21
CA LYS A 110 -11.22 -17.81 -9.75
C LYS A 110 -10.25 -17.65 -8.58
N ASN A 111 -9.22 -16.80 -8.75
CA ASN A 111 -8.23 -16.58 -7.71
C ASN A 111 -8.98 -16.36 -6.39
N PRO A 112 -8.67 -17.13 -5.32
CA PRO A 112 -9.35 -16.96 -4.06
C PRO A 112 -9.21 -15.49 -3.66
N THR A 113 -10.34 -14.86 -3.33
CA THR A 113 -10.40 -13.49 -2.86
C THR A 113 -9.27 -13.28 -1.86
N PRO A 114 -8.37 -12.29 -2.05
CA PRO A 114 -7.27 -12.08 -1.11
C PRO A 114 -7.85 -12.01 0.29
N ALA A 115 -7.42 -12.93 1.17
CA ALA A 115 -7.88 -12.96 2.54
C ALA A 115 -7.70 -11.56 3.11
N GLU A 116 -8.79 -10.98 3.63
CA GLU A 116 -8.77 -9.68 4.27
C GLU A 116 -7.67 -9.75 5.33
N ILE A 117 -6.67 -8.87 5.21
CA ILE A 117 -5.56 -8.81 6.17
C ILE A 117 -6.20 -8.23 7.42
N VAL A 118 -6.79 -9.09 8.26
CA VAL A 118 -7.25 -8.71 9.58
C VAL A 118 -6.02 -8.17 10.27
N GLU A 119 -6.04 -6.89 10.61
CA GLU A 119 -5.09 -6.33 11.56
C GLU A 119 -5.31 -7.13 12.85
N VAL A 120 -4.51 -8.17 13.03
CA VAL A 120 -4.53 -8.95 14.26
C VAL A 120 -4.17 -7.97 15.34
N GLU A 121 -5.17 -7.57 16.11
CA GLU A 121 -5.03 -6.77 17.29
C GLU A 121 -3.89 -7.39 18.10
N ASP A 122 -2.75 -6.69 18.15
CA ASP A 122 -1.47 -7.18 18.64
C ASP A 122 -1.49 -7.20 20.18
N SER A 123 -2.52 -7.84 20.71
CA SER A 123 -2.70 -8.05 22.13
C SER A 123 -1.54 -8.94 22.58
N PRO A 124 -0.69 -8.44 23.50
CA PRO A 124 0.46 -9.20 23.95
C PRO A 124 -0.03 -10.48 24.61
N GLY A 125 0.30 -11.62 24.00
CA GLY A 125 -0.04 -12.93 24.53
C GLY A 125 0.55 -13.19 25.92
N PRO A 126 0.23 -14.33 26.56
CA PRO A 126 0.76 -14.64 27.88
C PRO A 126 2.29 -14.75 27.86
N VAL A 127 2.95 -14.06 28.79
CA VAL A 127 4.42 -13.98 28.86
C VAL A 127 5.02 -15.30 29.36
N LYS A 128 6.07 -15.79 28.67
CA LYS A 128 6.87 -16.94 29.09
C LYS A 128 8.06 -16.52 29.93
N LYS A 129 8.88 -15.59 29.43
CA LYS A 129 10.06 -15.07 30.15
C LYS A 129 10.54 -13.73 29.60
N ILE A 130 11.27 -12.99 30.43
CA ILE A 130 12.02 -11.81 30.05
C ILE A 130 13.47 -12.23 29.79
N ILE A 131 14.01 -11.85 28.63
CA ILE A 131 15.34 -12.29 28.19
C ILE A 131 16.39 -11.21 28.45
N ARG A 132 16.07 -9.96 28.11
CA ARG A 132 16.99 -8.83 28.20
C ARG A 132 16.25 -7.58 28.64
N ASP A 133 16.99 -6.63 29.19
CA ASP A 133 16.54 -5.27 29.43
C ASP A 133 17.46 -4.28 28.70
N ARG A 134 16.89 -3.11 28.36
CA ARG A 134 17.65 -1.99 27.81
C ARG A 134 17.07 -0.68 28.31
N LYS A 135 17.91 0.35 28.36
CA LYS A 135 17.50 1.73 28.63
C LYS A 135 17.60 2.52 27.34
N ILE A 136 16.49 3.12 26.92
CA ILE A 136 16.43 3.98 25.72
C ILE A 136 15.93 5.37 26.12
N ARG A 137 16.29 6.38 25.33
CA ARG A 137 15.74 7.72 25.50
C ARG A 137 14.65 7.94 24.45
N LEU A 138 13.39 8.03 24.90
CA LEU A 138 12.22 8.25 24.05
C LEU A 138 11.55 9.55 24.49
N ASN A 139 11.30 10.47 23.54
CA ASN A 139 10.69 11.77 23.82
C ASN A 139 11.40 12.56 24.95
N GLY A 140 12.73 12.51 24.97
CA GLY A 140 13.56 13.19 25.99
C GLY A 140 13.61 12.51 27.36
N ARG A 141 12.78 11.48 27.62
CA ARG A 141 12.73 10.72 28.86
C ARG A 141 13.46 9.38 28.74
N ASP A 142 14.11 8.99 29.81
CA ASP A 142 14.75 7.69 29.91
C ASP A 142 13.71 6.61 30.23
N GLN A 143 13.46 5.71 29.30
CA GLN A 143 12.51 4.61 29.44
C GLN A 143 13.23 3.26 29.38
N ARG A 144 12.84 2.35 30.27
CA ARG A 144 13.32 0.97 30.25
C ARG A 144 12.38 0.10 29.43
N GLN A 145 12.98 -0.77 28.61
CA GLN A 145 12.26 -1.78 27.86
C GLN A 145 12.82 -3.16 28.16
N TYR A 146 11.95 -4.16 28.05
CA TYR A 146 12.26 -5.56 28.30
C TYR A 146 11.96 -6.37 27.05
N LEU A 147 12.87 -7.25 26.67
CA LEU A 147 12.67 -8.20 25.59
C LEU A 147 11.86 -9.37 26.14
N VAL A 148 10.59 -9.41 25.75
CA VAL A 148 9.61 -10.38 26.23
C VAL A 148 9.46 -11.51 25.23
N ARG A 149 9.57 -12.75 25.74
CA ARG A 149 9.21 -13.96 25.00
C ARG A 149 7.84 -14.43 25.45
N PHE A 150 6.93 -14.59 24.50
CA PHE A 150 5.57 -15.05 24.74
C PHE A 150 5.48 -16.58 24.77
N LYS A 151 4.47 -17.12 25.46
CA LYS A 151 4.17 -18.56 25.44
C LYS A 151 3.70 -18.95 24.03
N ASN A 152 4.11 -20.13 23.58
CA ASN A 152 3.76 -20.69 22.26
C ASN A 152 4.22 -19.83 21.06
N GLN A 153 5.16 -18.91 21.27
CA GLN A 153 5.77 -18.13 20.20
C GLN A 153 7.28 -18.38 20.14
N THR A 154 7.80 -18.41 18.92
CA THR A 154 9.24 -18.53 18.62
C THR A 154 9.93 -17.19 18.80
N ALA A 155 11.26 -17.20 18.95
CA ALA A 155 12.10 -16.01 19.13
C ALA A 155 11.88 -14.90 18.07
N VAL A 156 11.39 -15.26 16.89
CA VAL A 156 11.05 -14.31 15.81
C VAL A 156 9.97 -13.30 16.23
N LYS A 157 9.08 -13.69 17.15
CA LYS A 157 7.99 -12.82 17.66
C LYS A 157 8.33 -12.16 19.01
N ASP A 158 9.57 -12.24 19.47
CA ASP A 158 9.99 -11.55 20.70
C ASP A 158 9.92 -10.03 20.51
N LYS A 159 9.34 -9.30 21.46
CA LYS A 159 9.11 -7.85 21.36
C LYS A 159 9.72 -7.10 22.53
N TRP A 160 10.19 -5.88 22.27
CA TRP A 160 10.63 -4.94 23.30
C TRP A 160 9.42 -4.18 23.83
N LEU A 161 9.04 -4.45 25.08
CA LEU A 161 7.89 -3.82 25.73
C LEU A 161 8.34 -2.94 26.89
N ALA A 162 7.65 -1.82 27.08
CA ALA A 162 7.74 -1.03 28.30
C ALA A 162 7.10 -1.79 29.46
N GLU A 163 7.46 -1.45 30.69
CA GLU A 163 6.92 -2.11 31.88
C GLU A 163 5.38 -2.16 31.90
N ASP A 164 4.73 -1.05 31.57
CA ASP A 164 3.26 -0.91 31.61
C ASP A 164 2.56 -1.76 30.53
N ALA A 165 3.27 -2.10 29.46
CA ALA A 165 2.74 -2.87 28.34
C ALA A 165 2.90 -4.39 28.52
N ILE A 166 3.55 -4.83 29.61
CA ILE A 166 3.77 -6.26 29.89
C ILE A 166 2.61 -6.79 30.74
N PRO A 167 1.84 -7.79 30.26
CA PRO A 167 0.82 -8.45 31.07
C PRO A 167 1.44 -9.02 32.35
N TYR A 168 0.90 -8.65 33.50
CA TYR A 168 1.43 -9.05 34.82
C TYR A 168 2.94 -8.75 34.97
N GLY A 169 3.41 -7.61 34.44
CA GLY A 169 4.82 -7.24 34.39
C GLY A 169 5.53 -7.28 35.75
N ASN A 170 4.85 -6.88 36.81
CA ASN A 170 5.31 -6.97 38.21
C ASN A 170 5.70 -8.40 38.64
N LEU A 171 4.99 -9.44 38.21
CA LEU A 171 5.34 -10.83 38.49
C LEU A 171 6.65 -11.24 37.77
N HIS A 172 6.73 -10.90 36.49
CA HIS A 172 7.84 -11.32 35.63
C HIS A 172 9.13 -10.51 35.89
N LEU A 173 9.01 -9.25 36.29
CA LEU A 173 10.12 -8.34 36.55
C LEU A 173 10.72 -8.50 37.95
N ARG A 174 10.05 -9.21 38.87
CA ARG A 174 10.52 -9.36 40.26
C ARG A 174 11.95 -9.93 40.33
N ARG A 175 12.22 -11.02 39.59
CA ARG A 175 13.55 -11.64 39.55
C ARG A 175 14.58 -10.72 38.89
N VAL A 176 14.23 -10.09 37.77
CA VAL A 176 15.11 -9.18 37.04
C VAL A 176 15.52 -7.99 37.92
N ARG A 177 14.59 -7.43 38.68
CA ARG A 177 14.87 -6.33 39.64
C ARG A 177 15.78 -6.78 40.79
N ALA A 178 15.55 -7.97 41.32
CA ALA A 178 16.35 -8.52 42.41
C ALA A 178 17.81 -8.73 41.97
N SER A 179 18.03 -9.37 40.81
CA SER A 179 19.38 -9.61 40.25
C SER A 179 20.13 -8.31 39.97
N ARG A 180 19.44 -7.24 39.55
CA ARG A 180 20.07 -5.94 39.30
C ARG A 180 20.45 -5.19 40.59
N ARG A 181 19.70 -5.37 41.68
CA ARG A 181 20.06 -4.76 42.97
C ARG A 181 21.36 -5.34 43.52
N THR A 182 21.57 -6.64 43.35
CA THR A 182 22.81 -7.30 43.76
C THR A 182 24.00 -6.86 42.90
N GLU A 183 23.82 -6.70 41.58
CA GLU A 183 24.88 -6.18 40.69
C GLU A 183 25.29 -4.74 41.01
N MET A 184 24.34 -3.86 41.35
CA MET A 184 24.66 -2.47 41.72
C MET A 184 25.24 -2.32 43.14
N SER A 185 25.24 -3.36 43.96
CA SER A 185 25.80 -3.34 45.33
C SER A 185 27.25 -3.82 45.40
N HIS A 186 27.82 -4.26 44.29
CA HIS A 186 29.20 -4.76 44.18
C HIS A 186 30.06 -3.84 43.29
N GLN A 187 29.64 -2.59 43.15
CA GLN A 187 30.27 -1.55 42.34
C GLN A 187 30.30 -0.27 43.16
#